data_AF-A0A131Y7E2-F1
#
_entry.id   AF-A0A131Y7E2-F1
#
_cell.length_a   1.000
_cell.length_b   1.000
_cell.length_c   1.000
_cell.angle_alpha   90.00
_cell.angle_beta   90.00
_cell.angle_gamma   90.00
#
_symmetry.space_group_name_H-M   'P 1'
#
loop_
_entity.id
_entity.type
_entity.pdbx_description
1 polymer ?
#
loop_
_entity_poly.entity_id
_entity_poly.type
_entity_poly.pdbx_seq_one_letter_code
_entity_poly.pdbx_strand_id
1 'polypeptide(L)'
;VPTTPATTTTTEPPTSPTTPQTSTVPTTPSTTTTTAPPTSPTTPQTSTVPTTPDTTTTTEPPTSPTTPQTSTVPTTPSTTTTTAPPTSPTTPPTTPSCNATICKRPNCMCEGTNPPVENMPQFVMLTFDDAVTQENMKFYQELLENPKRKNKASGCRIAATFFASAEYLDYPSVNELYRMGNEIALHSISHQTDTNGSYWNGLDTEKWEREVVDERTMVAKYANVPEEDIRGLRGPFLFPGGDAGFRMLHRHFNYDCTLVHKRD
;
A
#
# COMPACT_ATOMS: atom_id res chain seq x y z
N VAL A 1 -59.07 24.57 -63.95
CA VAL A 1 -57.88 24.59 -63.08
C VAL A 1 -58.35 24.55 -61.64
N PRO A 2 -58.29 23.40 -60.96
CA PRO A 2 -58.55 23.32 -59.53
C PRO A 2 -57.31 22.90 -58.73
N THR A 3 -57.12 23.61 -57.61
CA THR A 3 -56.18 23.37 -56.51
C THR A 3 -56.58 22.18 -55.65
N THR A 4 -55.63 21.39 -55.15
CA THR A 4 -55.78 20.71 -53.83
C THR A 4 -54.41 20.32 -53.22
N PRO A 5 -54.23 20.41 -51.89
CA PRO A 5 -52.94 20.32 -51.21
C PRO A 5 -52.67 18.96 -50.53
N ALA A 6 -51.45 18.87 -49.97
CA ALA A 6 -50.76 17.71 -49.41
C ALA A 6 -51.50 16.90 -48.33
N THR A 7 -51.22 15.59 -48.34
CA THR A 7 -51.68 14.59 -47.37
C THR A 7 -50.54 14.25 -46.41
N THR A 8 -50.77 14.40 -45.11
CA THR A 8 -49.95 13.85 -44.03
C THR A 8 -50.54 12.50 -43.60
N THR A 9 -49.69 11.46 -43.54
CA THR A 9 -50.08 10.15 -42.99
C THR A 9 -49.12 9.80 -41.86
N THR A 10 -49.64 9.84 -40.64
CA THR A 10 -49.00 9.32 -39.43
C THR A 10 -49.23 7.81 -39.37
N THR A 11 -48.17 7.03 -39.17
CA THR A 11 -48.25 5.57 -39.00
C THR A 11 -47.70 5.23 -37.63
N GLU A 12 -48.51 4.62 -36.76
CA GLU A 12 -48.13 4.08 -35.45
C GLU A 12 -47.27 2.81 -35.58
N PRO A 13 -46.38 2.51 -34.61
CA PRO A 13 -45.60 1.29 -34.59
C PRO A 13 -46.42 0.09 -34.07
N PRO A 14 -46.11 -1.15 -34.53
CA PRO A 14 -46.87 -2.34 -34.17
C PRO A 14 -46.57 -2.84 -32.74
N THR A 15 -47.64 -3.26 -32.07
CA THR A 15 -47.64 -3.94 -30.77
C THR A 15 -47.21 -5.40 -30.90
N SER A 16 -46.33 -5.84 -30.00
CA SER A 16 -45.85 -7.24 -29.90
C SER A 16 -46.71 -8.01 -28.89
N PRO A 17 -47.06 -9.29 -29.11
CA PRO A 17 -47.95 -10.03 -28.21
C PRO A 17 -47.21 -10.56 -26.97
N THR A 18 -47.69 -10.17 -25.79
CA THR A 18 -47.24 -10.67 -24.49
C THR A 18 -47.86 -12.04 -24.21
N THR A 19 -47.04 -13.09 -24.12
CA THR A 19 -47.45 -14.41 -23.62
C THR A 19 -47.39 -14.42 -22.08
N PRO A 20 -48.43 -14.86 -21.36
CA PRO A 20 -48.36 -15.01 -19.92
C PRO A 20 -47.56 -16.26 -19.54
N GLN A 21 -46.38 -16.08 -18.91
CA GLN A 21 -45.69 -17.18 -18.24
C GLN A 21 -46.25 -17.35 -16.83
N THR A 22 -46.91 -18.48 -16.60
CA THR A 22 -47.31 -18.97 -15.30
C THR A 22 -46.06 -19.51 -14.58
N SER A 23 -45.59 -18.80 -13.55
CA SER A 23 -44.54 -19.31 -12.66
C SER A 23 -45.19 -20.19 -11.58
N THR A 24 -45.12 -21.50 -11.78
CA THR A 24 -45.39 -22.48 -10.71
C THR A 24 -44.13 -22.66 -9.89
N VAL A 25 -44.14 -22.15 -8.66
CA VAL A 25 -43.12 -22.38 -7.64
C VAL A 25 -43.20 -23.85 -7.20
N PRO A 26 -42.12 -24.66 -7.31
CA PRO A 26 -42.08 -25.95 -6.63
C PRO A 26 -41.76 -25.71 -5.15
N THR A 27 -42.76 -25.84 -4.28
CA THR A 27 -42.55 -25.99 -2.83
C THR A 27 -42.06 -27.40 -2.53
N THR A 28 -40.76 -27.53 -2.28
CA THR A 28 -40.16 -28.76 -1.74
C THR A 28 -40.39 -28.82 -0.23
N PRO A 29 -40.78 -29.97 0.36
CA PRO A 29 -40.89 -30.10 1.81
C PRO A 29 -39.50 -30.10 2.46
N SER A 30 -39.29 -29.27 3.48
CA SER A 30 -38.10 -29.36 4.34
C SER A 30 -38.17 -30.62 5.20
N THR A 31 -37.38 -31.63 4.86
CA THR A 31 -37.05 -32.74 5.75
C THR A 31 -35.83 -32.36 6.61
N THR A 32 -36.06 -32.09 7.88
CA THR A 32 -35.00 -31.96 8.89
C THR A 32 -34.38 -33.33 9.11
N THR A 33 -33.19 -33.56 8.56
CA THR A 33 -32.36 -34.73 8.86
C THR A 33 -31.12 -34.24 9.59
N THR A 34 -31.06 -34.47 10.90
CA THR A 34 -29.86 -34.27 11.70
C THR A 34 -28.86 -35.37 11.34
N THR A 35 -27.84 -35.02 10.55
CA THR A 35 -26.71 -35.90 10.28
C THR A 35 -25.51 -35.42 11.09
N ALA A 36 -25.02 -36.27 11.99
CA ALA A 36 -23.82 -36.05 12.78
C ALA A 36 -22.57 -35.94 11.87
N PRO A 37 -21.55 -35.14 12.24
CA PRO A 37 -20.32 -35.03 11.47
C PRO A 37 -19.49 -36.33 11.52
N PRO A 38 -18.73 -36.66 10.46
CA PRO A 38 -17.91 -37.86 10.44
C PRO A 38 -16.73 -37.73 11.42
N THR A 39 -16.58 -38.73 12.28
CA THR A 39 -15.43 -38.88 13.19
C THR A 39 -14.16 -39.20 12.40
N SER A 40 -13.21 -38.27 12.39
CA SER A 40 -11.81 -38.55 12.05
C SER A 40 -11.11 -39.29 13.20
N PRO A 41 -10.12 -40.15 12.90
CA PRO A 41 -9.44 -40.96 13.91
C PRO A 41 -8.52 -40.09 14.78
N THR A 42 -8.83 -40.01 16.08
CA THR A 42 -8.00 -39.38 17.10
C THR A 42 -6.74 -40.21 17.33
N THR A 43 -5.60 -39.70 16.88
CA THR A 43 -4.28 -40.20 17.31
C THR A 43 -3.86 -39.42 18.56
N PRO A 44 -3.44 -40.06 19.66
CA PRO A 44 -3.00 -39.34 20.85
C PRO A 44 -1.62 -38.71 20.59
N GLN A 45 -1.55 -37.37 20.47
CA GLN A 45 -0.30 -36.63 20.57
C GLN A 45 -0.11 -36.21 22.02
N THR A 46 0.73 -36.96 22.73
CA THR A 46 1.29 -36.60 24.02
C THR A 46 2.31 -35.48 23.82
N SER A 47 2.07 -34.33 24.45
CA SER A 47 3.08 -33.30 24.65
C SER A 47 4.07 -33.79 25.71
N THR A 48 5.28 -34.17 25.30
CA THR A 48 6.41 -34.37 26.23
C THR A 48 7.39 -33.22 26.06
N VAL A 49 7.35 -32.30 27.02
CA VAL A 49 8.41 -31.35 27.32
C VAL A 49 9.67 -32.13 27.72
N PRO A 50 10.85 -31.91 27.13
CA PRO A 50 12.09 -32.44 27.67
C PRO A 50 12.49 -31.63 28.91
N THR A 51 12.22 -32.16 30.10
CA THR A 51 12.86 -31.74 31.34
C THR A 51 14.21 -32.45 31.46
N THR A 52 15.29 -31.69 31.41
CA THR A 52 16.64 -32.15 31.80
C THR A 52 16.69 -32.43 33.31
N PRO A 53 17.37 -33.48 33.78
CA PRO A 53 17.51 -33.75 35.22
C PRO A 53 18.58 -32.85 35.86
N ASP A 54 18.23 -32.24 36.99
CA ASP A 54 19.15 -31.64 37.94
C ASP A 54 20.11 -32.71 38.49
N THR A 55 21.42 -32.44 38.40
CA THR A 55 22.43 -33.17 39.17
C THR A 55 23.01 -32.23 40.22
N THR A 56 22.63 -32.46 41.47
CA THR A 56 23.21 -31.87 42.67
C THR A 56 24.55 -32.54 42.98
N THR A 57 25.61 -31.76 43.10
CA THR A 57 26.80 -32.16 43.87
C THR A 57 27.32 -30.96 44.64
N THR A 58 27.25 -31.11 45.96
CA THR A 58 27.69 -30.18 47.00
C THR A 58 29.21 -30.18 47.13
N THR A 59 29.83 -29.00 47.26
CA THR A 59 31.09 -28.85 48.00
C THR A 59 31.20 -27.41 48.55
N GLU A 60 31.58 -27.32 49.82
CA GLU A 60 31.59 -26.12 50.69
C GLU A 60 32.62 -25.02 50.32
N PRO A 61 32.47 -23.80 50.87
CA PRO A 61 33.28 -22.63 50.52
C PRO A 61 34.48 -22.44 51.47
N PRO A 62 35.53 -21.71 51.03
CA PRO A 62 36.41 -21.03 51.95
C PRO A 62 36.27 -19.50 51.89
N THR A 63 36.40 -18.94 53.09
CA THR A 63 36.26 -17.58 53.57
C THR A 63 37.33 -16.59 53.07
N SER A 64 36.92 -15.31 53.08
CA SER A 64 37.62 -14.06 52.77
C SER A 64 38.91 -13.81 53.59
N PRO A 65 39.79 -12.89 53.14
CA PRO A 65 40.11 -11.77 54.02
C PRO A 65 40.03 -10.38 53.36
N THR A 66 39.38 -9.48 54.11
CA THR A 66 39.22 -8.04 53.91
C THR A 66 40.53 -7.27 54.11
N THR A 67 40.80 -6.27 53.28
CA THR A 67 41.71 -5.14 53.61
C THR A 67 41.19 -3.87 52.91
N PRO A 68 41.19 -2.69 53.59
CA PRO A 68 40.32 -1.57 53.24
C PRO A 68 40.90 -0.66 52.15
N GLN A 69 40.07 -0.29 51.16
CA GLN A 69 40.40 0.83 50.26
C GLN A 69 39.62 2.08 50.67
N THR A 70 40.40 3.03 51.16
CA THR A 70 40.07 4.41 51.49
C THR A 70 39.51 5.15 50.27
N SER A 71 38.35 5.77 50.46
CA SER A 71 37.80 6.79 49.55
C SER A 71 38.77 7.96 49.45
N THR A 72 39.35 8.17 48.27
CA THR A 72 40.01 9.42 47.90
C THR A 72 39.40 9.90 46.59
N VAL A 73 38.76 11.07 46.67
CA VAL A 73 38.17 11.81 45.56
C VAL A 73 39.29 12.37 44.69
N PRO A 74 39.36 12.08 43.38
CA PRO A 74 40.19 12.84 42.46
C PRO A 74 39.35 13.97 41.85
N THR A 75 39.56 15.18 42.35
CA THR A 75 39.12 16.44 41.73
C THR A 75 39.85 16.60 40.40
N THR A 76 39.12 16.41 39.30
CA THR A 76 39.60 16.69 37.94
C THR A 76 39.15 18.11 37.55
N PRO A 77 40.01 18.97 36.97
CA PRO A 77 39.65 20.35 36.68
C PRO A 77 38.66 20.46 35.52
N SER A 78 37.67 21.33 35.67
CA SER A 78 36.68 21.68 34.64
C SER A 78 37.35 22.24 33.38
N THR A 79 37.34 21.47 32.30
CA THR A 79 37.56 21.97 30.94
C THR A 79 36.27 22.58 30.42
N THR A 80 36.25 23.90 30.29
CA THR A 80 35.20 24.66 29.61
C THR A 80 35.27 24.37 28.10
N THR A 81 34.48 23.40 27.64
CA THR A 81 34.21 23.22 26.21
C THR A 81 33.15 24.22 25.79
N THR A 82 33.55 25.27 25.08
CA THR A 82 32.64 26.20 24.40
C THR A 82 31.94 25.43 23.27
N THR A 83 30.74 24.91 23.54
CA THR A 83 29.86 24.37 22.51
C THR A 83 29.23 25.53 21.74
N ALA A 84 29.71 25.79 20.53
CA ALA A 84 29.00 26.64 19.58
C ALA A 84 27.64 25.98 19.26
N PRO A 85 26.52 26.73 19.25
CA PRO A 85 25.23 26.18 18.85
C PRO A 85 25.29 25.68 17.40
N PRO A 86 24.65 24.54 17.07
CA PRO A 86 24.56 24.11 15.69
C PRO A 86 23.74 25.15 14.94
N THR A 87 24.40 25.93 14.09
CA THR A 87 23.75 26.79 13.10
C THR A 87 23.14 25.88 12.05
N SER A 88 21.94 25.38 12.35
CA SER A 88 21.07 24.83 11.32
C SER A 88 20.82 25.95 10.31
N PRO A 89 21.17 25.80 9.02
CA PRO A 89 20.90 26.85 8.04
C PRO A 89 19.38 27.06 7.98
N THR A 90 18.92 28.20 8.50
CA THR A 90 17.52 28.66 8.55
C THR A 90 16.94 29.00 7.17
N THR A 91 17.50 28.44 6.10
CA THR A 91 16.99 28.62 4.75
C THR A 91 17.11 27.28 4.06
N PRO A 92 15.97 26.63 3.69
CA PRO A 92 16.05 25.46 2.85
C PRO A 92 16.84 25.86 1.59
N PRO A 93 17.85 25.06 1.18
CA PRO A 93 18.60 25.38 -0.03
C PRO A 93 17.58 25.59 -1.14
N THR A 94 17.63 26.76 -1.77
CA THR A 94 16.77 27.04 -2.91
C THR A 94 17.16 26.03 -3.98
N THR A 95 16.31 25.05 -4.25
CA THR A 95 16.59 24.04 -5.27
C THR A 95 16.92 24.79 -6.56
N PRO A 96 18.13 24.60 -7.14
CA PRO A 96 18.50 25.32 -8.34
C PRO A 96 17.48 25.03 -9.44
N SER A 97 17.10 26.07 -10.18
CA SER A 97 16.21 25.93 -11.34
C SER A 97 16.71 24.81 -12.26
N CYS A 98 15.79 23.98 -12.76
CA CYS A 98 16.15 22.79 -13.52
C CYS A 98 16.96 23.15 -14.78
N ASN A 99 18.16 22.58 -14.91
CA ASN A 99 18.96 22.75 -16.12
C ASN A 99 18.52 21.77 -17.20
N ALA A 100 17.68 22.23 -18.13
CA ALA A 100 17.15 21.44 -19.24
C ALA A 100 18.23 20.92 -20.22
N THR A 101 19.47 21.42 -20.15
CA THR A 101 20.59 20.91 -20.97
C THR A 101 21.17 19.63 -20.37
N ILE A 102 21.15 19.52 -19.04
CA ILE A 102 21.67 18.34 -18.31
C ILE A 102 20.55 17.32 -18.07
N CYS A 103 19.36 17.79 -17.69
CA CYS A 103 18.20 16.93 -17.46
C CYS A 103 17.57 16.48 -18.77
N LYS A 104 17.93 15.28 -19.23
CA LYS A 104 17.46 14.69 -20.49
C LYS A 104 16.78 13.34 -20.27
N ARG A 105 15.77 13.08 -21.10
CA ARG A 105 15.06 11.78 -21.18
C ARG A 105 16.03 10.65 -21.60
N PRO A 106 15.74 9.39 -21.22
CA PRO A 106 14.59 8.94 -20.43
C PRO A 106 14.77 9.13 -18.91
N ASN A 107 15.98 9.45 -18.46
CA ASN A 107 16.35 9.40 -17.04
C ASN A 107 15.97 10.66 -16.25
N CYS A 108 15.69 11.77 -16.92
CA CYS A 108 15.33 13.03 -16.26
C CYS A 108 14.33 13.84 -17.10
N MET A 109 13.36 14.44 -16.42
CA MET A 109 12.44 15.43 -16.96
C MET A 109 12.23 16.52 -15.90
N CYS A 110 12.46 17.78 -16.27
CA CYS A 110 12.12 18.91 -15.41
C CYS A 110 10.60 19.00 -15.21
N GLU A 111 10.15 19.54 -14.08
CA GLU A 111 8.74 19.88 -13.93
C GLU A 111 8.27 20.84 -15.04
N GLY A 112 7.02 20.72 -15.44
CA GLY A 112 6.43 21.62 -16.42
C GLY A 112 5.02 21.21 -16.80
N THR A 113 4.28 22.17 -17.34
CA THR A 113 2.91 21.99 -17.83
C THR A 113 2.84 21.64 -19.32
N ASN A 114 3.96 21.79 -20.03
CA ASN A 114 4.02 21.48 -21.45
C ASN A 114 4.01 19.96 -21.67
N PRO A 115 3.17 19.45 -22.58
CA PRO A 115 3.12 18.03 -22.86
C PRO A 115 4.49 17.56 -23.39
N PRO A 116 4.98 16.39 -22.95
CA PRO A 116 6.28 15.86 -23.33
C PRO A 116 6.36 15.43 -24.81
N VAL A 117 5.21 15.25 -25.45
CA VAL A 117 5.03 14.86 -26.86
C VAL A 117 3.79 15.56 -27.42
N GLU A 118 3.78 15.85 -28.72
CA GLU A 118 2.69 16.60 -29.38
C GLU A 118 1.35 15.85 -29.35
N ASN A 119 1.36 14.58 -29.75
CA ASN A 119 0.17 13.72 -29.75
C ASN A 119 0.10 12.88 -28.47
N MET A 120 -0.04 13.56 -27.31
CA MET A 120 -0.07 12.88 -26.01
C MET A 120 -1.41 12.16 -25.78
N PRO A 121 -1.42 10.84 -25.55
CA PRO A 121 -2.60 10.15 -25.07
C PRO A 121 -3.01 10.66 -23.68
N GLN A 122 -4.30 10.82 -23.43
CA GLN A 122 -4.79 11.11 -22.08
C GLN A 122 -4.64 9.84 -21.22
N PHE A 123 -3.80 9.91 -20.20
CA PHE A 123 -3.76 8.91 -19.14
C PHE A 123 -4.75 9.28 -18.03
N VAL A 124 -5.45 8.27 -17.52
CA VAL A 124 -6.29 8.39 -16.32
C VAL A 124 -5.81 7.31 -15.35
N MET A 125 -5.32 7.72 -14.19
CA MET A 125 -4.87 6.82 -13.14
C MET A 125 -6.00 6.64 -12.12
N LEU A 126 -6.56 5.43 -12.05
CA LEU A 126 -7.45 5.06 -10.96
C LEU A 126 -6.59 4.52 -9.83
N THR A 127 -6.67 5.15 -8.66
CA THR A 127 -5.88 4.74 -7.50
C THR A 127 -6.79 4.46 -6.31
N PHE A 128 -6.48 3.41 -5.56
CA PHE A 128 -7.11 3.11 -4.29
C PHE A 128 -6.03 3.07 -3.22
N ASP A 129 -6.27 3.77 -2.12
CA ASP A 129 -5.36 3.83 -0.99
C ASP A 129 -5.89 2.93 0.12
N ASP A 130 -5.00 2.61 1.06
CA ASP A 130 -5.22 1.81 2.25
C ASP A 130 -5.38 0.29 2.00
N ALA A 131 -5.72 -0.43 3.06
CA ALA A 131 -5.73 -1.88 3.09
C ALA A 131 -6.73 -2.49 2.09
N VAL A 132 -6.24 -3.40 1.27
CA VAL A 132 -7.08 -4.33 0.50
C VAL A 132 -7.60 -5.40 1.45
N THR A 133 -8.92 -5.55 1.52
CA THR A 133 -9.61 -6.48 2.41
C THR A 133 -10.63 -7.30 1.62
N GLN A 134 -11.11 -8.41 2.19
CA GLN A 134 -12.16 -9.20 1.56
C GLN A 134 -13.48 -8.43 1.36
N GLU A 135 -13.69 -7.34 2.11
CA GLU A 135 -14.87 -6.48 1.97
C GLU A 135 -14.80 -5.64 0.70
N ASN A 136 -13.69 -4.91 0.49
CA ASN A 136 -13.54 -4.03 -0.67
C ASN A 136 -13.20 -4.80 -1.97
N MET A 137 -12.68 -6.03 -1.88
CA MET A 137 -12.42 -6.87 -3.06
C MET A 137 -13.64 -7.12 -3.93
N LYS A 138 -14.84 -7.24 -3.34
CA LYS A 138 -16.08 -7.41 -4.11
C LYS A 138 -16.31 -6.26 -5.08
N PHE A 139 -16.04 -5.03 -4.62
CA PHE A 139 -16.12 -3.85 -5.45
C PHE A 139 -15.01 -3.81 -6.52
N TYR A 140 -13.77 -4.17 -6.15
CA TYR A 140 -12.67 -4.20 -7.10
C TYR A 140 -12.86 -5.23 -8.22
N GLN A 141 -13.39 -6.41 -7.91
CA GLN A 141 -13.74 -7.44 -8.90
C GLN A 141 -14.82 -6.92 -9.86
N GLU A 142 -15.91 -6.36 -9.33
CA GLU A 142 -16.98 -5.78 -10.16
C GLU A 142 -16.45 -4.67 -11.08
N LEU A 143 -15.53 -3.84 -10.57
CA LEU A 143 -14.92 -2.77 -11.32
C LEU A 143 -13.96 -3.29 -12.42
N LEU A 144 -13.04 -4.18 -12.07
CA LEU A 144 -11.83 -4.47 -12.87
C LEU A 144 -11.94 -5.77 -13.68
N GLU A 145 -12.80 -6.73 -13.30
CA GLU A 145 -13.00 -7.96 -14.07
C GLU A 145 -13.92 -7.78 -15.27
N ASN A 146 -14.72 -6.71 -15.29
CA ASN A 146 -15.70 -6.48 -16.33
C ASN A 146 -15.04 -6.45 -17.73
N PRO A 147 -15.31 -7.45 -18.60
CA PRO A 147 -14.61 -7.59 -19.88
C PRO A 147 -14.95 -6.48 -20.88
N LYS A 148 -16.00 -5.70 -20.61
CA LYS A 148 -16.40 -4.55 -21.43
C LYS A 148 -15.61 -3.28 -21.07
N ARG A 149 -14.98 -3.20 -19.89
CA ARG A 149 -14.17 -2.06 -19.48
C ARG A 149 -12.75 -2.19 -20.06
N LYS A 150 -12.60 -1.71 -21.29
CA LYS A 150 -11.35 -1.75 -22.04
C LYS A 150 -10.95 -0.36 -22.50
N ASN A 151 -9.65 -0.12 -22.59
CA ASN A 151 -9.13 1.06 -23.27
C ASN A 151 -9.56 0.98 -24.75
N LYS A 152 -10.22 2.03 -25.24
CA LYS A 152 -10.79 2.06 -26.60
C LYS A 152 -9.74 1.95 -27.70
N ALA A 153 -8.55 2.49 -27.47
CA ALA A 153 -7.47 2.53 -28.46
C ALA A 153 -6.67 1.22 -28.47
N SER A 154 -6.28 0.69 -27.31
CA SER A 154 -5.46 -0.53 -27.24
C SER A 154 -6.26 -1.83 -27.19
N GLY A 155 -7.53 -1.78 -26.79
CA GLY A 155 -8.36 -2.98 -26.57
C GLY A 155 -7.98 -3.77 -25.30
N CYS A 156 -6.98 -3.33 -24.55
CA CYS A 156 -6.59 -3.93 -23.27
C CYS A 156 -7.64 -3.66 -22.19
N ARG A 157 -7.72 -4.54 -21.18
CA ARG A 157 -8.48 -4.25 -19.95
C ARG A 157 -7.93 -2.99 -19.28
N ILE A 158 -8.79 -2.25 -18.60
CA ILE A 158 -8.33 -1.18 -17.70
C ILE A 158 -7.64 -1.79 -16.47
N ALA A 159 -6.79 -1.01 -15.82
CA ALA A 159 -6.11 -1.37 -14.59
C ALA A 159 -6.16 -0.19 -13.60
N ALA A 160 -5.91 -0.48 -12.34
CA ALA A 160 -5.75 0.50 -11.28
C ALA A 160 -4.39 0.31 -10.58
N THR A 161 -4.01 1.31 -9.78
CA THR A 161 -2.87 1.23 -8.86
C THR A 161 -3.39 1.20 -7.43
N PHE A 162 -2.97 0.21 -6.64
CA PHE A 162 -3.34 0.09 -5.23
C PHE A 162 -2.16 0.52 -4.37
N PHE A 163 -2.28 1.64 -3.66
CA PHE A 163 -1.34 2.02 -2.61
C PHE A 163 -1.79 1.35 -1.32
N ALA A 164 -1.33 0.11 -1.12
CA ALA A 164 -1.75 -0.73 0.00
C ALA A 164 -0.98 -0.34 1.27
N SER A 165 -1.70 -0.18 2.39
CA SER A 165 -1.10 -0.14 3.73
C SER A 165 -1.17 -1.52 4.38
N ALA A 166 -0.18 -1.86 5.21
CA ALA A 166 -0.05 -3.22 5.74
C ALA A 166 -1.06 -3.57 6.85
N GLU A 167 -1.58 -2.58 7.57
CA GLU A 167 -2.55 -2.82 8.64
C GLU A 167 -3.84 -3.41 8.07
N TYR A 168 -4.24 -4.60 8.53
CA TYR A 168 -5.41 -5.36 8.02
C TYR A 168 -5.34 -5.82 6.56
N LEU A 169 -4.16 -5.77 5.93
CA LEU A 169 -4.00 -6.18 4.53
C LEU A 169 -4.23 -7.68 4.31
N ASP A 170 -5.17 -8.02 3.42
CA ASP A 170 -5.40 -9.40 2.97
C ASP A 170 -4.47 -9.72 1.78
N TYR A 171 -3.32 -10.32 2.06
CA TYR A 171 -2.33 -10.66 1.04
C TYR A 171 -2.83 -11.55 -0.11
N PRO A 172 -3.73 -12.54 0.10
CA PRO A 172 -4.34 -13.27 -1.01
C PRO A 172 -5.10 -12.37 -1.98
N SER A 173 -5.87 -11.40 -1.47
CA SER A 173 -6.57 -10.41 -2.27
C SER A 173 -5.60 -9.50 -3.06
N VAL A 174 -4.48 -9.10 -2.44
CA VAL A 174 -3.42 -8.35 -3.13
C VAL A 174 -2.81 -9.18 -4.28
N ASN A 175 -2.57 -10.48 -4.06
CA ASN A 175 -2.09 -11.37 -5.12
C ASN A 175 -3.09 -11.44 -6.29
N GLU A 176 -4.38 -11.53 -5.98
CA GLU A 176 -5.44 -11.58 -6.97
C GLU A 176 -5.45 -10.30 -7.83
N LEU A 177 -5.42 -9.12 -7.19
CA LEU A 177 -5.36 -7.84 -7.87
C LEU A 177 -4.14 -7.72 -8.78
N TYR A 178 -2.96 -8.15 -8.31
CA TYR A 178 -1.74 -8.20 -9.12
C TYR A 178 -1.91 -9.13 -10.33
N ARG A 179 -2.44 -10.34 -10.14
CA ARG A 179 -2.70 -11.31 -11.22
C ARG A 179 -3.76 -10.84 -12.22
N MET A 180 -4.66 -9.96 -11.80
CA MET A 180 -5.62 -9.29 -12.69
C MET A 180 -4.96 -8.23 -13.59
N GLY A 181 -3.70 -7.85 -13.32
CA GLY A 181 -2.92 -6.89 -14.09
C GLY A 181 -2.94 -5.47 -13.50
N ASN A 182 -3.27 -5.34 -12.21
CA ASN A 182 -3.18 -4.08 -11.49
C ASN A 182 -1.78 -3.87 -10.92
N GLU A 183 -1.42 -2.61 -10.71
CA GLU A 183 -0.19 -2.26 -10.02
C GLU A 183 -0.41 -2.29 -8.50
N ILE A 184 0.56 -2.86 -7.78
CA ILE A 184 0.64 -2.81 -6.32
C ILE A 184 1.78 -1.87 -5.95
N ALA A 185 1.44 -0.83 -5.20
CA ALA A 185 2.32 0.19 -4.66
C ALA A 185 2.10 0.30 -3.14
N LEU A 186 2.92 1.10 -2.47
CA LEU A 186 3.04 1.06 -1.02
C LEU A 186 2.46 2.30 -0.35
N HIS A 187 1.85 2.09 0.82
CA HIS A 187 1.20 3.10 1.65
C HIS A 187 1.54 2.97 3.14
N SER A 188 2.72 2.42 3.41
CA SER A 188 3.32 2.26 4.73
C SER A 188 2.74 1.11 5.58
N ILE A 189 3.62 0.54 6.42
CA ILE A 189 3.22 -0.50 7.37
C ILE A 189 2.21 0.03 8.38
N SER A 190 2.55 1.13 9.06
CA SER A 190 1.83 1.54 10.26
C SER A 190 0.62 2.43 10.00
N HIS A 191 0.59 3.11 8.83
CA HIS A 191 -0.38 4.16 8.51
C HIS A 191 -0.67 5.11 9.69
N GLN A 192 0.37 5.45 10.48
CA GLN A 192 0.23 6.28 11.67
C GLN A 192 -0.63 7.52 11.44
N THR A 193 -1.70 7.60 12.23
CA THR A 193 -2.82 8.54 12.06
C THR A 193 -2.58 9.88 12.77
N ASP A 194 -1.33 10.21 13.04
CA ASP A 194 -0.96 11.45 13.73
C ASP A 194 -1.42 12.68 12.92
N THR A 195 -2.52 13.27 13.38
CA THR A 195 -3.28 14.29 12.68
C THR A 195 -2.51 15.58 12.35
N ASN A 196 -1.40 15.84 13.05
CA ASN A 196 -0.55 17.01 12.77
C ASN A 196 0.63 16.68 11.83
N GLY A 197 0.77 15.43 11.42
CA GLY A 197 1.87 14.94 10.56
C GLY A 197 3.23 14.89 11.25
N SER A 198 3.32 15.03 12.57
CA SER A 198 4.60 15.09 13.28
C SER A 198 5.37 13.79 13.18
N TYR A 199 4.66 12.65 13.16
CA TYR A 199 5.24 11.35 12.86
C TYR A 199 5.94 11.36 11.49
N TRP A 200 5.18 11.53 10.41
CA TRP A 200 5.67 11.44 9.03
C TRP A 200 6.74 12.48 8.69
N ASN A 201 6.58 13.71 9.17
CA ASN A 201 7.56 14.78 8.95
C ASN A 201 8.81 14.63 9.84
N GLY A 202 8.72 13.87 10.94
CA GLY A 202 9.81 13.63 11.88
C GLY A 202 10.64 12.38 11.59
N LEU A 203 10.25 11.57 10.60
CA LEU A 203 10.99 10.37 10.22
C LEU A 203 12.30 10.74 9.52
N ASP A 204 13.40 10.12 9.97
CA ASP A 204 14.65 10.06 9.22
C ASP A 204 14.54 9.04 8.07
N THR A 205 15.58 8.98 7.23
CA THR A 205 15.57 8.09 6.05
C THR A 205 15.46 6.62 6.46
N GLU A 206 16.12 6.18 7.53
CA GLU A 206 16.02 4.79 8.00
C GLU A 206 14.62 4.45 8.56
N LYS A 207 13.93 5.40 9.19
CA LYS A 207 12.53 5.21 9.62
C LYS A 207 11.58 5.11 8.43
N TRP A 208 11.79 5.92 7.39
CA TRP A 208 11.05 5.77 6.13
C TRP A 208 11.31 4.42 5.47
N GLU A 209 12.55 3.93 5.50
CA GLU A 209 12.88 2.58 5.00
C GLU A 209 12.12 1.50 5.79
N ARG A 210 12.05 1.61 7.12
CA ARG A 210 11.26 0.68 7.96
C ARG A 210 9.75 0.74 7.69
N GLU A 211 9.22 1.88 7.28
CA GLU A 211 7.80 2.00 6.95
C GLU A 211 7.46 1.46 5.57
N VAL A 212 8.36 1.58 4.60
CA VAL A 212 8.01 1.36 3.18
C VAL A 212 8.83 0.23 2.56
N VAL A 213 10.13 0.14 2.80
CA VAL A 213 10.95 -0.94 2.22
C VAL A 213 10.65 -2.27 2.90
N ASP A 214 10.41 -2.26 4.21
CA ASP A 214 9.98 -3.45 4.93
C ASP A 214 8.56 -3.87 4.48
N GLU A 215 7.67 -2.91 4.18
CA GLU A 215 6.35 -3.21 3.59
C GLU A 215 6.49 -3.89 2.22
N ARG A 216 7.42 -3.42 1.37
CA ARG A 216 7.72 -4.07 0.08
C ARG A 216 8.07 -5.53 0.28
N THR A 217 8.93 -5.81 1.27
CA THR A 217 9.35 -7.17 1.62
C THR A 217 8.15 -8.01 2.10
N MET A 218 7.25 -7.42 2.88
CA MET A 218 6.03 -8.07 3.35
C MET A 218 5.09 -8.42 2.20
N VAL A 219 4.79 -7.47 1.31
CA VAL A 219 3.93 -7.70 0.13
C VAL A 219 4.55 -8.73 -0.79
N ALA A 220 5.85 -8.63 -1.08
CA ALA A 220 6.52 -9.58 -1.96
C ALA A 220 6.46 -11.01 -1.40
N LYS A 221 6.72 -11.17 -0.10
CA LYS A 221 6.72 -12.46 0.56
C LYS A 221 5.33 -13.06 0.74
N TYR A 222 4.38 -12.28 1.26
CA TYR A 222 3.09 -12.81 1.70
C TYR A 222 2.00 -12.74 0.63
N ALA A 223 2.05 -11.75 -0.28
CA ALA A 223 1.16 -11.68 -1.44
C ALA A 223 1.79 -12.28 -2.70
N ASN A 224 3.03 -12.79 -2.65
CA ASN A 224 3.70 -13.41 -3.80
C ASN A 224 3.67 -12.51 -5.05
N VAL A 225 3.90 -11.20 -4.84
CA VAL A 225 4.11 -10.22 -5.90
C VAL A 225 5.62 -10.07 -6.10
N PRO A 226 6.16 -10.13 -7.33
CA PRO A 226 7.59 -9.92 -7.55
C PRO A 226 8.03 -8.57 -6.98
N GLU A 227 9.10 -8.56 -6.18
CA GLU A 227 9.56 -7.35 -5.50
C GLU A 227 9.91 -6.25 -6.49
N GLU A 228 10.46 -6.62 -7.66
CA GLU A 228 10.80 -5.73 -8.76
C GLU A 228 9.60 -5.04 -9.43
N ASP A 229 8.38 -5.52 -9.19
CA ASP A 229 7.15 -4.91 -9.72
C ASP A 229 6.51 -3.93 -8.71
N ILE A 230 6.96 -3.89 -7.46
CA ILE A 230 6.46 -2.99 -6.42
C ILE A 230 7.31 -1.70 -6.41
N ARG A 231 6.90 -0.72 -7.22
CA ARG A 231 7.76 0.42 -7.61
C ARG A 231 7.33 1.78 -7.10
N GLY A 232 6.11 1.89 -6.60
CA GLY A 232 5.48 3.16 -6.22
C GLY A 232 5.33 3.33 -4.72
N LEU A 233 5.33 4.58 -4.29
CA LEU A 233 4.97 5.02 -2.95
C LEU A 233 3.93 6.14 -3.02
N ARG A 234 2.98 6.10 -2.10
CA ARG A 234 2.23 7.29 -1.67
C ARG A 234 2.37 7.40 -0.15
N GLY A 235 2.81 8.54 0.35
CA GLY A 235 2.92 8.80 1.78
C GLY A 235 1.54 8.90 2.44
N PRO A 236 1.34 8.30 3.63
CA PRO A 236 0.08 8.42 4.36
C PRO A 236 -0.32 9.88 4.60
N PHE A 237 -1.62 10.16 4.48
CA PHE A 237 -2.19 11.51 4.57
C PHE A 237 -1.53 12.55 3.66
N LEU A 238 -0.88 12.10 2.59
CA LEU A 238 -0.12 12.90 1.63
C LEU A 238 1.09 13.61 2.25
N PHE A 239 1.69 13.05 3.30
CA PHE A 239 2.96 13.54 3.83
C PHE A 239 4.16 12.91 3.07
N PRO A 240 4.99 13.71 2.38
CA PRO A 240 6.07 13.18 1.54
C PRO A 240 7.35 12.85 2.32
N GLY A 241 7.45 13.21 3.60
CA GLY A 241 8.67 12.99 4.40
C GLY A 241 9.86 13.89 4.05
N GLY A 242 9.66 14.90 3.20
CA GLY A 242 10.72 15.81 2.75
C GLY A 242 11.93 15.08 2.17
N ASP A 243 13.12 15.66 2.34
CA ASP A 243 14.38 15.06 1.83
C ASP A 243 14.64 13.66 2.42
N ALA A 244 14.18 13.38 3.64
CA ALA A 244 14.37 12.07 4.26
C ALA A 244 13.59 10.98 3.52
N GLY A 245 12.31 11.25 3.21
CA GLY A 245 11.45 10.39 2.41
C GLY A 245 11.96 10.23 0.98
N PHE A 246 12.33 11.32 0.31
CA PHE A 246 12.86 11.25 -1.06
C PHE A 246 14.23 10.57 -1.17
N ARG A 247 15.08 10.64 -0.13
CA ARG A 247 16.32 9.84 -0.07
C ARG A 247 16.04 8.34 0.00
N MET A 248 15.04 7.94 0.78
CA MET A 248 14.59 6.54 0.82
C MET A 248 14.03 6.14 -0.57
N LEU A 249 13.13 6.96 -1.13
CA LEU A 249 12.53 6.72 -2.43
C LEU A 249 13.59 6.52 -3.51
N HIS A 250 14.56 7.43 -3.63
CA HIS A 250 15.63 7.36 -4.63
C HIS A 250 16.47 6.08 -4.54
N ARG A 251 16.62 5.49 -3.35
CA ARG A 251 17.40 4.27 -3.16
C ARG A 251 16.65 3.01 -3.58
N HIS A 252 15.31 3.02 -3.53
CA HIS A 252 14.52 1.78 -3.53
C HIS A 252 13.35 1.77 -4.51
N PHE A 253 12.83 2.91 -4.95
CA PHE A 253 11.58 3.04 -5.69
C PHE A 253 11.72 3.92 -6.94
N ASN A 254 10.75 3.83 -7.84
CA ASN A 254 10.79 4.55 -9.12
C ASN A 254 10.03 5.87 -9.07
N TYR A 255 8.96 5.96 -8.28
CA TYR A 255 8.11 7.13 -8.26
C TYR A 255 7.38 7.34 -6.93
N ASP A 256 7.08 8.61 -6.67
CA ASP A 256 6.20 9.09 -5.60
C ASP A 256 4.89 9.58 -6.21
N CYS A 257 3.78 9.42 -5.49
CA CYS A 257 2.49 10.00 -5.83
C CYS A 257 1.84 10.72 -4.64
N THR A 258 2.64 11.51 -3.91
CA THR A 258 2.25 12.14 -2.65
C THR A 258 2.15 13.66 -2.77
N LEU A 259 3.07 14.29 -3.51
CA LEU A 259 3.13 15.75 -3.64
C LEU A 259 1.89 16.30 -4.38
N VAL A 260 1.16 17.17 -3.70
CA VAL A 260 0.00 17.88 -4.28
C VAL A 260 0.44 19.21 -4.88
N HIS A 261 0.22 19.38 -6.18
CA HIS A 261 0.37 20.67 -6.83
C HIS A 261 -0.86 21.55 -6.55
N LYS A 262 -0.66 22.73 -5.96
CA LYS A 262 -1.73 23.72 -5.79
C LYS A 262 -2.10 24.30 -7.14
N ARG A 263 -3.38 24.28 -7.48
CA ARG A 263 -3.91 25.07 -8.61
C ARG A 263 -4.03 26.51 -8.13
N ASP A 264 -3.04 27.32 -8.44
CA ASP A 264 -3.11 28.78 -8.30
C ASP A 264 -4.05 29.40 -9.35
#